data_AF-A0A1F8N3A9-F1
#
_entry.id   AF-A0A1F8N3A9-F1
#
_cell.length_a   1.000
_cell.length_b   1.000
_cell.length_c   1.000
_cell.angle_alpha   90.00
_cell.angle_beta   90.00
_cell.angle_gamma   90.00
#
_symmetry.space_group_name_H-M   'P 1'
#
loop_
_entity.id
_entity.type
_entity.pdbx_description
1 polymer ?
#
loop_
_entity_poly.entity_id
_entity_poly.type
_entity_poly.pdbx_seq_one_letter_code
_entity_poly.pdbx_strand_id
1 'polypeptide(L)' 'MIRGGVVFELQTEPEGGYTISVPSLPGCISYGKTFEEAINMIKDAMAGWLAVAKEEGLPIPEQFETIQLAKL' A
#
# COMPACT_ATOMS: atom_id res chain seq x y z
N MET A 1 -7.96 -4.88 -6.45
CA MET A 1 -9.17 -4.43 -5.70
C MET A 1 -9.09 -2.92 -5.43
N ILE A 2 -10.20 -2.26 -5.15
CA ILE A 2 -10.23 -0.81 -4.85
C ILE A 2 -10.77 -0.60 -3.43
N ARG A 3 -10.06 0.14 -2.58
CA ARG A 3 -10.50 0.55 -1.23
C ARG A 3 -10.13 2.00 -0.96
N GLY A 4 -11.12 2.80 -0.54
CA GLY A 4 -10.92 4.23 -0.28
C GLY A 4 -10.37 5.01 -1.48
N GLY A 5 -10.62 4.54 -2.71
CA GLY A 5 -10.06 5.12 -3.93
C GLY A 5 -8.65 4.62 -4.31
N VAL A 6 -8.02 3.78 -3.49
CA VAL A 6 -6.71 3.20 -3.76
C VAL A 6 -6.85 1.84 -4.43
N VAL A 7 -6.09 1.63 -5.51
CA VAL A 7 -5.98 0.34 -6.20
C VAL A 7 -4.89 -0.49 -5.52
N PHE A 8 -5.26 -1.70 -5.11
CA PHE A 8 -4.35 -2.72 -4.60
C PHE A 8 -4.31 -3.90 -5.56
N GLU A 9 -3.11 -4.41 -5.85
CA GLU A 9 -2.92 -5.70 -6.52
C GLU A 9 -2.60 -6.75 -5.47
N LEU A 10 -3.22 -7.92 -5.59
CA LEU A 10 -3.10 -9.02 -4.63
C LEU A 10 -2.72 -10.28 -5.40
N GLN A 11 -1.72 -10.99 -4.90
CA GLN A 11 -1.27 -12.27 -5.42
C GLN A 11 -1.22 -13.29 -4.28
N THR A 12 -1.74 -14.50 -4.53
CA THR A 12 -1.58 -15.62 -3.61
C THR A 12 -0.23 -16.28 -3.82
N GLU A 13 0.47 -16.58 -2.73
CA GLU A 13 1.81 -17.19 -2.80
C GLU A 13 1.76 -18.72 -2.65
N PRO A 14 2.66 -19.48 -3.32
CA PRO A 14 2.70 -20.95 -3.24
C PRO A 14 2.90 -21.50 -1.82
N GLU A 15 3.62 -20.80 -0.96
CA GLU A 15 3.83 -21.11 0.45
C GLU A 15 2.63 -20.78 1.35
N GLY A 16 1.58 -20.21 0.76
CA GLY A 16 0.44 -19.63 1.46
C GLY A 16 0.63 -18.14 1.74
N GLY A 17 -0.46 -17.46 2.11
CA GLY A 17 -0.47 -16.01 2.31
C GLY A 17 -0.66 -15.22 1.01
N TYR A 18 -0.40 -13.92 1.12
CA TYR A 18 -0.73 -12.93 0.11
C TYR A 18 0.37 -11.88 -0.01
N THR A 19 0.89 -11.71 -1.21
CA THR A 19 1.61 -10.50 -1.61
C THR A 19 0.59 -9.43 -2.01
N ILE A 20 0.83 -8.20 -1.57
CA ILE A 20 0.01 -7.05 -1.89
C ILE A 20 0.88 -5.87 -2.31
N SER A 21 0.43 -5.10 -3.29
CA SER A 21 1.14 -3.91 -3.78
C SER A 21 0.20 -2.77 -4.12
N VAL A 22 0.76 -1.56 -4.18
CA VAL A 22 0.05 -0.35 -4.61
C VAL A 22 0.72 0.18 -5.88
N PRO A 23 0.19 -0.11 -7.08
CA PRO A 23 0.85 0.26 -8.34
C PRO A 23 1.12 1.76 -8.51
N SER A 24 0.29 2.60 -7.89
CA SER A 24 0.47 4.05 -7.89
C SER A 24 1.58 4.55 -6.95
N LEU A 25 2.13 3.68 -6.10
CA LEU A 25 3.31 3.93 -5.26
C LEU A 25 4.39 2.90 -5.63
N PRO A 26 5.21 3.18 -6.67
CA PRO A 26 6.19 2.21 -7.17
C PRO A 26 7.11 1.67 -6.07
N GLY A 27 7.21 0.35 -6.00
CA GLY A 27 8.01 -0.36 -4.98
C GLY A 27 7.32 -0.53 -3.62
N CYS A 28 6.12 0.00 -3.42
CA CYS A 28 5.33 -0.24 -2.21
C CYS A 28 4.66 -1.62 -2.28
N ILE A 29 5.33 -2.61 -1.69
CA ILE A 29 4.94 -4.02 -1.69
C ILE A 29 5.00 -4.53 -0.26
N SER A 30 4.07 -5.40 0.10
CA SER A 30 4.03 -6.05 1.41
C SER A 30 3.50 -7.48 1.31
N TYR A 31 3.51 -8.18 2.43
CA TYR A 31 3.05 -9.57 2.54
C TYR A 31 2.32 -9.80 3.86
N GLY A 32 1.35 -10.72 3.86
CA GLY A 32 0.73 -11.24 5.08
C GLY A 32 0.21 -12.66 4.90
N LYS A 33 0.17 -13.45 5.98
CA LYS A 33 -0.35 -14.82 5.97
C LYS A 33 -1.85 -14.85 5.72
N THR A 34 -2.54 -13.77 6.05
CA THR A 34 -3.95 -13.56 5.72
C THR A 34 -4.14 -12.31 4.88
N PHE A 35 -5.27 -12.21 4.20
CA PHE A 35 -5.63 -11.02 3.45
C PHE A 35 -5.70 -9.76 4.35
N GLU A 36 -6.23 -9.88 5.56
CA GLU A 36 -6.29 -8.77 6.52
C GLU A 36 -4.89 -8.35 6.99
N GLU A 37 -4.00 -9.32 7.23
CA GLU A 37 -2.61 -9.03 7.59
C GLU A 37 -1.91 -8.29 6.45
N ALA A 38 -2.03 -8.76 5.20
CA ALA A 38 -1.45 -8.10 4.03
C ALA A 38 -1.97 -6.66 3.89
N ILE A 39 -3.28 -6.44 4.07
CA ILE A 39 -3.89 -5.10 4.03
C ILE A 39 -3.36 -4.19 5.15
N ASN A 40 -3.16 -4.71 6.37
CA ASN A 40 -2.60 -3.91 7.45
C ASN A 40 -1.14 -3.57 7.17
N MET A 41 -0.36 -4.54 6.69
CA MET A 41 1.06 -4.32 6.42
C MET A 41 1.31 -3.36 5.25
N ILE A 42 0.47 -3.38 4.21
CA ILE A 42 0.61 -2.42 3.10
C ILE A 42 0.25 -1.01 3.52
N LYS A 43 -0.69 -0.80 4.46
CA LYS A 43 -1.00 0.54 4.98
C LYS A 43 0.20 1.17 5.68
N ASP A 44 0.94 0.38 6.46
CA ASP A 44 2.17 0.84 7.11
C ASP A 44 3.27 1.14 6.09
N ALA A 45 3.43 0.27 5.09
CA ALA A 45 4.37 0.49 3.99
C ALA A 45 4.04 1.76 3.18
N MET A 46 2.76 2.04 2.93
CA MET A 46 2.29 3.27 2.28
C MET A 46 2.65 4.51 3.12
N ALA A 47 2.48 4.45 4.45
CA ALA A 47 2.85 5.55 5.34
C ALA A 47 4.33 5.88 5.24
N GLY A 48 5.19 4.84 5.28
CA GLY A 48 6.64 4.99 5.14
C GLY A 48 7.04 5.55 3.76
N TRP A 49 6.45 5.02 2.69
CA TRP A 49 6.70 5.49 1.33
C TRP A 49 6.37 6.98 1.17
N LEU A 50 5.19 7.40 1.65
CA LEU A 50 4.73 8.79 1.55
C LEU A 50 5.57 9.75 2.38
N ALA A 51 6.05 9.30 3.56
CA ALA A 51 6.95 10.09 4.39
C ALA A 51 8.27 10.37 3.66
N VAL A 52 8.92 9.32 3.12
CA VAL A 52 10.18 9.47 2.36
C VAL A 52 9.97 10.32 1.11
N ALA A 53 8.91 10.06 0.33
CA ALA A 53 8.63 10.83 -0.87
C ALA A 53 8.47 12.33 -0.57
N LYS A 54 7.84 12.67 0.56
CA LYS A 54 7.71 14.06 1.01
C LYS A 54 9.04 14.67 1.43
N GLU A 55 9.88 13.94 2.14
CA GLU A 55 11.21 14.39 2.57
C GLU A 55 12.15 14.62 1.38
N GLU A 56 12.07 13.76 0.37
CA GLU A 56 12.90 13.84 -0.84
C GLU A 56 12.32 14.73 -1.94
N GLY A 57 11.11 15.30 -1.74
CA GLY A 57 10.43 16.13 -2.73
C GLY A 57 10.01 15.36 -4.00
N LEU A 58 9.78 14.05 -3.87
CA LEU A 58 9.30 13.20 -4.94
C LEU A 58 7.80 13.46 -5.21
N PRO A 59 7.35 13.30 -6.47
CA PRO A 59 5.95 13.47 -6.80
C PRO A 59 5.08 12.42 -6.08
N ILE A 60 4.10 12.90 -5.32
CA ILE A 60 3.09 12.07 -4.66
C ILE A 60 1.81 12.14 -5.51
N PRO A 61 1.19 11.01 -5.86
CA PRO A 61 -0.08 11.06 -6.58
C PRO A 61 -1.15 11.77 -5.75
N GLU A 62 -1.93 12.66 -6.37
CA GLU A 62 -2.92 13.55 -5.72
C GLU A 62 -3.84 12.82 -4.74
N GLN A 63 -4.28 11.62 -5.12
CA GLN A 63 -5.14 10.78 -4.29
C GLN A 63 -4.55 10.48 -2.91
N PHE A 64 -3.22 10.54 -2.72
CA PHE A 64 -2.50 10.32 -1.45
C PHE A 64 -2.16 11.59 -0.68
N GLU A 65 -2.30 12.78 -1.27
CA GLU A 65 -1.98 14.05 -0.60
C GLU A 65 -2.93 14.35 0.58
N THR A 66 -4.13 13.77 0.56
CA THR A 66 -5.19 14.04 1.54
C THR A 66 -5.63 12.79 2.33
N ILE A 67 -4.95 11.65 2.20
CA ILE A 67 -5.45 10.38 2.77
C ILE A 67 -5.32 10.34 4.28
N GLN A 68 -6.43 9.98 4.94
CA GLN A 68 -6.40 9.35 6.25
C GLN A 68 -6.28 7.84 6.04
N LEU A 69 -5.09 7.28 6.27
CA LEU A 69 -4.83 5.83 6.12
C LEU A 69 -5.76 4.97 7.00
N ALA A 70 -6.30 5.56 8.07
CA ALA A 70 -7.30 4.98 8.95
C ALA A 70 -8.66 4.66 8.27
N LYS A 71 -8.90 5.12 7.03
CA LYS A 71 -10.14 4.88 6.27
C LYS A 71 -10.02 3.79 5.19
N LEU A 72 -8.83 3.18 5.06
CA LEU A 72 -8.54 2.10 4.10
C LEU A 72 -8.92 0.71 4.64
#